data_AF-A0A4S4KJW4-F1
#
_entry.id   AF-A0A4S4KJW4-F1
#
_cell.length_a   1.000
_cell.length_b   1.000
_cell.length_c   1.000
_cell.angle_alpha   90.00
_cell.angle_beta   90.00
_cell.angle_gamma   90.00
#
_symmetry.space_group_name_H-M   'P 1'
#
loop_
_entity.id
_entity.type
_entity.pdbx_description
1 polymer ?
#
loop_
_entity_poly.entity_id
_entity_poly.type
_entity_poly.pdbx_seq_one_letter_code
_entity_poly.pdbx_strand_id
1 'polypeptide(L)'
;MTGRKRKIQESEGTWIPAASGLSYAQCGVAGSSSSNPILLDSPPPLAKAPAAKRQRKTKNSDAPPPEKRGAIFKRKCPQNILERLERVNQQRFFMVDRTRNGKELKEEFQVLGSTGNIYTVTIDKKPSCNCPDASKGNHCKHILFIYAKVLQVAYTSHIWYQK
;
A
#
# COMPACT_ATOMS: atom_id res chain seq x y z
N MET A 1 -42.45 -36.76 12.34
CA MET A 1 -42.41 -35.29 12.20
C MET A 1 -41.45 -34.96 11.05
N THR A 2 -41.91 -34.30 9.98
CA THR A 2 -41.20 -34.23 8.69
C THR A 2 -40.58 -32.86 8.42
N GLY A 3 -39.25 -32.78 8.51
CA GLY A 3 -38.48 -31.55 8.24
C GLY A 3 -38.44 -31.18 6.75
N ARG A 4 -39.00 -30.02 6.39
CA ARG A 4 -39.19 -29.58 5.01
C ARG A 4 -37.91 -28.95 4.44
N LYS A 5 -37.23 -29.62 3.49
CA LYS A 5 -36.11 -29.04 2.73
C LYS A 5 -36.59 -27.80 1.97
N ARG A 6 -35.90 -26.65 2.12
CA ARG A 6 -36.10 -25.47 1.27
C ARG A 6 -35.15 -25.54 0.07
N LYS A 7 -35.71 -25.41 -1.14
CA LYS A 7 -34.96 -25.32 -2.40
C LYS A 7 -34.74 -23.83 -2.70
N ILE A 8 -33.51 -23.42 -2.96
CA ILE A 8 -33.19 -22.11 -3.52
C ILE A 8 -33.41 -22.22 -5.04
N GLN A 9 -33.98 -21.19 -5.65
CA GLN A 9 -34.05 -21.04 -7.10
C GLN A 9 -33.18 -19.86 -7.52
N GLU A 10 -32.31 -20.10 -8.49
CA GLU A 10 -31.65 -19.04 -9.26
C GLU A 10 -32.65 -18.44 -10.25
N SER A 11 -32.49 -17.15 -10.56
CA SER A 11 -33.28 -16.44 -11.56
C SER A 11 -32.35 -15.66 -12.48
N GLU A 12 -31.98 -16.29 -13.59
CA GLU A 12 -31.28 -15.58 -14.68
C GLU A 12 -32.23 -14.59 -15.38
N GLY A 13 -31.69 -13.45 -15.81
CA GLY A 13 -32.47 -12.34 -16.37
C GLY A 13 -31.87 -11.82 -17.67
N THR A 14 -31.92 -12.62 -18.74
CA THR A 14 -31.33 -12.29 -20.05
C THR A 14 -32.37 -11.67 -20.98
N TRP A 15 -32.13 -10.43 -21.45
CA TRP A 15 -33.00 -9.73 -22.42
C TRP A 15 -32.18 -8.96 -23.48
N ILE A 16 -32.26 -9.43 -24.73
CA ILE A 16 -31.60 -8.95 -25.97
C ILE A 16 -32.50 -9.45 -27.13
N PRO A 17 -32.66 -8.80 -28.33
CA PRO A 17 -32.01 -7.59 -28.89
C PRO A 17 -33.04 -6.40 -28.94
N ALA A 18 -33.25 -5.51 -29.95
CA ALA A 18 -32.81 -5.42 -31.35
C ALA A 18 -32.85 -4.01 -32.00
N ALA A 19 -32.55 -4.00 -33.29
CA ALA A 19 -32.26 -2.88 -34.19
C ALA A 19 -33.47 -1.99 -34.61
N SER A 20 -33.19 -0.71 -34.90
CA SER A 20 -33.20 -0.16 -36.28
C SER A 20 -32.92 1.36 -36.29
N GLY A 21 -32.18 1.87 -37.28
CA GLY A 21 -32.04 3.32 -37.53
C GLY A 21 -30.64 3.78 -37.94
N LEU A 22 -30.35 3.78 -39.24
CA LEU A 22 -29.25 4.54 -39.84
C LEU A 22 -29.79 5.84 -40.44
N SER A 23 -29.14 6.97 -40.18
CA SER A 23 -29.12 8.11 -41.09
C SER A 23 -27.85 8.93 -40.91
N TYR A 24 -27.29 9.41 -42.02
CA TYR A 24 -26.05 10.19 -42.10
C TYR A 24 -26.37 11.47 -42.87
N ALA A 25 -26.41 12.61 -42.17
CA ALA A 25 -26.66 13.96 -42.70
C ALA A 25 -26.45 14.98 -41.57
N GLN A 26 -26.00 16.21 -41.79
CA GLN A 26 -25.29 16.82 -42.92
C GLN A 26 -24.52 18.04 -42.36
N CYS A 27 -23.44 18.48 -43.01
CA CYS A 27 -22.78 19.73 -42.64
C CYS A 27 -23.68 20.97 -42.86
N GLY A 28 -23.54 21.98 -41.99
CA GLY A 28 -24.27 23.25 -42.11
C GLY A 28 -23.43 24.41 -41.57
N VAL A 29 -23.19 25.43 -42.41
CA VAL A 29 -22.39 26.61 -42.07
C VAL A 29 -23.14 27.90 -42.42
N ALA A 30 -23.58 28.62 -41.40
CA ALA A 30 -23.91 30.04 -41.38
C ALA A 30 -24.12 30.45 -39.90
N GLY A 31 -23.81 31.66 -39.44
CA GLY A 31 -23.33 32.83 -40.17
C GLY A 31 -24.30 34.00 -40.05
N SER A 32 -24.38 34.62 -38.87
CA SER A 32 -25.06 35.91 -38.68
C SER A 32 -24.50 36.66 -37.48
N SER A 33 -24.35 37.98 -37.65
CA SER A 33 -23.89 38.92 -36.63
C SER A 33 -25.02 39.26 -35.65
N SER A 34 -24.68 39.40 -34.37
CA SER A 34 -25.48 40.16 -33.40
C SER A 34 -24.54 41.04 -32.57
N SER A 35 -24.58 42.35 -32.86
CA SER A 35 -23.75 43.35 -32.21
C SER A 35 -24.36 43.77 -30.88
N ASN A 36 -23.82 43.27 -29.77
CA ASN A 36 -24.21 43.69 -28.42
C ASN A 36 -23.61 45.08 -28.11
N PRO A 37 -24.42 46.10 -27.75
CA PRO A 37 -23.91 47.41 -27.36
C PRO A 37 -23.22 47.35 -26.00
N ILE A 38 -22.05 47.99 -25.88
CA ILE A 38 -21.32 48.12 -24.62
C ILE A 38 -21.97 49.24 -23.80
N LEU A 39 -22.69 48.88 -22.74
CA LEU A 39 -23.00 49.84 -21.67
C LEU A 39 -21.79 49.95 -20.72
N LEU A 40 -21.42 51.19 -20.46
CA LEU A 40 -20.33 51.55 -19.55
C LEU A 40 -20.86 51.69 -18.10
N ASP A 41 -19.93 51.84 -17.16
CA ASP A 41 -20.13 52.12 -15.73
C ASP A 41 -20.77 51.02 -14.86
N SER A 42 -19.88 50.32 -14.17
CA SER A 42 -20.13 49.77 -12.83
C SER A 42 -18.82 49.79 -12.03
N PRO A 43 -18.76 50.43 -10.85
CA PRO A 43 -17.51 50.62 -10.12
C PRO A 43 -16.94 49.30 -9.58
N PRO A 44 -15.60 49.16 -9.50
CA PRO A 44 -14.96 47.89 -9.17
C PRO A 44 -15.18 47.47 -7.70
N PRO A 45 -15.45 46.19 -7.42
CA PRO A 45 -15.51 45.68 -6.06
C PRO A 45 -14.13 45.75 -5.40
N LEU A 46 -14.10 46.21 -4.14
CA LEU A 46 -12.89 46.51 -3.39
C LEU A 46 -11.88 45.34 -3.34
N ALA A 47 -10.61 45.66 -3.56
CA ALA A 47 -9.53 44.68 -3.66
C ALA A 47 -9.35 43.87 -2.37
N LYS A 48 -9.36 42.53 -2.49
CA LYS A 48 -9.07 41.62 -1.38
C LYS A 48 -7.58 41.69 -1.04
N ALA A 49 -7.26 42.07 0.19
CA ALA A 49 -5.89 42.19 0.67
C ALA A 49 -5.13 40.84 0.56
N PRO A 50 -3.83 40.85 0.19
CA PRO A 50 -3.06 39.62 0.05
C PRO A 50 -2.85 38.92 1.40
N ALA A 51 -3.04 37.61 1.43
CA ALA A 51 -2.96 36.81 2.65
C ALA A 51 -1.57 36.90 3.31
N ALA A 52 -1.55 37.09 4.64
CA ALA A 52 -0.31 37.24 5.41
C ALA A 52 0.60 36.01 5.25
N LYS A 53 1.87 36.26 4.88
CA LYS A 53 2.90 35.21 4.78
C LYS A 53 3.11 34.56 6.14
N ARG A 54 2.68 33.30 6.30
CA ARG A 54 2.88 32.50 7.53
C ARG A 54 4.37 32.50 7.90
N GLN A 55 4.71 33.17 9.00
CA GLN A 55 6.08 33.15 9.52
C GLN A 55 6.52 31.72 9.82
N ARG A 56 7.68 31.33 9.30
CA ARG A 56 8.22 29.97 9.46
C ARG A 56 8.82 29.86 10.85
N LYS A 57 8.06 29.30 11.80
CA LYS A 57 8.47 29.11 13.21
C LYS A 57 9.90 28.54 13.25
N THR A 58 10.80 29.27 13.92
CA THR A 58 12.20 28.88 14.08
C THR A 58 12.29 27.54 14.79
N LYS A 59 13.17 26.67 14.29
CA LYS A 59 13.40 25.35 14.86
C LYS A 59 14.52 25.47 15.89
N ASN A 60 14.28 25.09 17.14
CA ASN A 60 15.31 25.05 18.18
C ASN A 60 16.53 24.23 17.70
N SER A 61 17.72 24.78 17.92
CA SER A 61 19.03 24.23 17.57
C SER A 61 19.33 22.91 18.29
N ASP A 62 18.95 22.86 19.56
CA ASP A 62 19.47 21.93 20.56
C ASP A 62 18.67 20.61 20.65
N ALA A 63 17.62 20.47 19.83
CA ALA A 63 16.88 19.24 19.69
C ALA A 63 17.52 18.35 18.60
N PRO A 64 17.88 17.08 18.90
CA PRO A 64 18.45 16.18 17.89
C PRO A 64 17.51 16.05 16.67
N PRO A 65 18.05 15.98 15.44
CA PRO A 65 17.20 15.92 14.24
C PRO A 65 16.20 14.75 14.30
N PRO A 66 14.91 14.97 13.99
CA PRO A 66 13.91 13.91 14.06
C PRO A 66 14.28 12.79 13.08
N GLU A 67 14.24 11.53 13.55
CA GLU A 67 14.70 10.38 12.78
C GLU A 67 13.90 10.23 11.48
N LYS A 68 14.58 10.33 10.35
CA LYS A 68 13.99 10.10 9.03
C LYS A 68 13.87 8.60 8.78
N ARG A 69 12.67 8.14 8.44
CA ARG A 69 12.39 6.75 8.05
C ARG A 69 13.32 6.32 6.91
N GLY A 70 14.11 5.27 7.13
CA GLY A 70 15.14 4.81 6.18
C GLY A 70 14.63 4.14 4.89
N ALA A 71 13.32 4.11 4.64
CA ALA A 71 12.65 3.54 3.47
C ALA A 71 11.22 4.08 3.31
N ILE A 72 10.63 3.94 2.11
CA ILE A 72 9.27 4.40 1.80
C ILE A 72 8.22 3.62 2.60
N PHE A 73 7.21 4.30 3.14
CA PHE A 73 6.11 3.66 3.85
C PHE A 73 5.07 3.06 2.88
N LYS A 74 4.90 1.73 2.91
CA LYS A 74 3.89 1.02 2.13
C LYS A 74 2.57 0.99 2.91
N ARG A 75 1.49 1.51 2.32
CA ARG A 75 0.12 1.58 2.91
C ARG A 75 -0.66 0.26 2.86
N LYS A 76 -0.24 -0.66 1.99
CA LYS A 76 -0.78 -2.03 1.84
C LYS A 76 0.41 -2.96 1.59
N CYS A 77 0.27 -4.25 1.93
CA CYS A 77 1.27 -5.24 1.59
C CYS A 77 1.24 -5.53 0.08
N PRO A 78 2.37 -5.49 -0.66
CA PRO A 78 2.41 -5.84 -2.07
C PRO A 78 2.32 -7.36 -2.27
N GLN A 79 1.66 -7.79 -3.36
CA GLN A 79 1.34 -9.19 -3.66
C GLN A 79 2.55 -10.14 -3.56
N ASN A 80 3.71 -9.72 -4.10
CA ASN A 80 5.00 -10.44 -4.04
C ASN A 80 5.47 -10.82 -2.61
N ILE A 81 4.95 -10.16 -1.56
CA ILE A 81 5.25 -10.47 -0.15
C ILE A 81 4.14 -11.36 0.45
N LEU A 82 2.88 -11.21 0.03
CA LEU A 82 1.77 -12.07 0.43
C LEU A 82 1.99 -13.52 -0.01
N GLU A 83 2.40 -13.75 -1.26
CA GLU A 83 2.75 -15.08 -1.78
C GLU A 83 3.94 -15.72 -1.03
N ARG A 84 4.90 -14.90 -0.59
CA ARG A 84 6.02 -15.37 0.24
C ARG A 84 5.56 -15.72 1.66
N LEU A 85 4.62 -14.96 2.22
CA LEU A 85 4.02 -15.23 3.52
C LEU A 85 3.15 -16.50 3.51
N GLU A 86 2.40 -16.73 2.43
CA GLU A 86 1.65 -17.97 2.22
C GLU A 86 2.59 -19.19 2.22
N ARG A 87 3.70 -19.12 1.48
CA ARG A 87 4.74 -20.15 1.49
C ARG A 87 5.39 -20.33 2.87
N VAL A 88 5.52 -19.28 3.68
CA VAL A 88 5.96 -19.35 5.08
C VAL A 88 4.94 -20.05 5.98
N ASN A 89 3.65 -19.94 5.69
CA ASN A 89 2.60 -20.63 6.41
C ASN A 89 2.55 -22.12 6.04
N GLN A 90 2.58 -22.44 4.75
CA GLN A 90 2.54 -23.80 4.19
C GLN A 90 3.82 -24.63 4.46
N GLN A 91 5.00 -24.06 4.25
CA GLN A 91 6.27 -24.79 4.39
C GLN A 91 6.70 -24.88 5.86
N ARG A 92 7.42 -25.96 6.19
CA ARG A 92 8.05 -26.14 7.51
C ARG A 92 9.32 -25.29 7.59
N PHE A 93 9.43 -24.55 8.69
CA PHE A 93 10.54 -23.68 9.06
C PHE A 93 10.74 -23.80 10.56
N PHE A 94 12.00 -23.74 11.01
CA PHE A 94 12.33 -23.82 12.44
C PHE A 94 13.29 -22.70 12.81
N MET A 95 13.08 -22.09 13.97
CA MET A 95 14.10 -21.29 14.64
C MET A 95 15.02 -22.27 15.38
N VAL A 96 16.32 -22.22 15.09
CA VAL A 96 17.34 -23.05 15.72
C VAL A 96 17.86 -22.37 17.00
N ASP A 97 18.07 -21.06 16.92
CA ASP A 97 18.71 -20.26 17.97
C ASP A 97 18.25 -18.78 17.87
N ARG A 98 18.35 -18.05 18.99
CA ARG A 98 18.01 -16.63 19.13
C ARG A 98 18.95 -15.94 20.11
N THR A 99 19.85 -15.13 19.59
CA THR A 99 20.82 -14.33 20.35
C THR A 99 20.34 -12.88 20.47
N ARG A 100 20.36 -12.32 21.69
CA ARG A 100 19.96 -10.93 21.97
C ARG A 100 21.02 -10.19 22.78
N ASN A 101 21.56 -9.11 22.19
CA ASN A 101 22.44 -8.19 22.88
C ASN A 101 21.61 -7.27 23.79
N GLY A 102 21.61 -7.51 25.10
CA GLY A 102 20.74 -6.80 26.07
C GLY A 102 20.88 -5.27 26.17
N LYS A 103 21.84 -4.66 25.45
CA LYS A 103 22.06 -3.21 25.36
C LYS A 103 21.60 -2.60 24.03
N GLU A 104 21.24 -3.41 23.04
CA GLU A 104 20.91 -2.99 21.67
C GLU A 104 19.47 -3.37 21.31
N LEU A 105 18.86 -2.65 20.35
CA LEU A 105 17.56 -3.02 19.76
C LEU A 105 17.71 -4.05 18.62
N LYS A 106 18.74 -4.89 18.72
CA LYS A 106 19.19 -5.84 17.71
C LYS A 106 19.06 -7.26 18.24
N GLU A 107 18.38 -8.11 17.49
CA GLU A 107 18.27 -9.55 17.76
C GLU A 107 18.68 -10.36 16.53
N GLU A 108 19.43 -11.44 16.75
CA GLU A 108 19.90 -12.36 15.72
C GLU A 108 19.25 -13.74 15.89
N PHE A 109 18.81 -14.31 14.79
CA PHE A 109 18.05 -15.55 14.74
C PHE A 109 18.68 -16.50 13.72
N GLN A 110 18.88 -17.76 14.12
CA GLN A 110 19.26 -18.82 13.19
C GLN A 110 17.99 -19.55 12.73
N VAL A 111 17.72 -19.57 11.43
CA VAL A 111 16.48 -20.14 10.86
C VAL A 111 16.82 -21.27 9.88
N LEU A 112 16.34 -22.47 10.19
CA LEU A 112 16.40 -23.63 9.31
C LEU A 112 15.29 -23.53 8.27
N GLY A 113 15.69 -23.36 7.00
CA GLY A 113 14.79 -23.25 5.86
C GLY A 113 14.16 -24.57 5.43
N SER A 114 13.13 -24.50 4.59
CA SER A 114 12.42 -25.67 3.99
C SER A 114 13.29 -26.75 3.32
N THR A 115 14.58 -26.50 3.12
CA THR A 115 15.55 -27.31 2.38
C THR A 115 16.70 -27.79 3.28
N GLY A 116 16.60 -27.63 4.60
CA GLY A 116 17.65 -28.02 5.57
C GLY A 116 18.68 -26.92 5.87
N ASN A 117 18.97 -26.04 4.91
CA ASN A 117 19.93 -24.95 5.08
C ASN A 117 19.55 -23.99 6.22
N ILE A 118 20.52 -23.70 7.09
CA ILE A 118 20.40 -22.66 8.12
C ILE A 118 20.80 -21.30 7.53
N TYR A 119 19.97 -20.29 7.79
CA TYR A 119 20.20 -18.90 7.41
C TYR A 119 20.10 -17.99 8.64
N THR A 120 21.03 -17.05 8.76
CA THR A 120 21.00 -16.03 9.82
C THR A 120 20.10 -14.89 9.39
N VAL A 121 19.25 -14.42 10.30
CA VAL A 121 18.38 -13.26 10.14
C VAL A 121 18.68 -12.30 11.29
N THR A 122 18.91 -11.03 10.97
CA THR A 122 19.10 -9.96 11.96
C THR A 122 17.89 -9.04 11.92
N ILE A 123 17.22 -8.88 13.06
CA ILE A 123 16.14 -7.91 13.25
C ILE A 123 16.72 -6.71 14.01
N ASP A 124 16.68 -5.57 13.34
CA ASP A 124 17.19 -4.25 13.76
C ASP A 124 16.38 -3.19 12.98
N LYS A 125 16.76 -1.90 13.02
CA LYS A 125 16.18 -0.79 12.25
C LYS A 125 15.93 -1.10 10.77
N LYS A 126 16.71 -2.01 10.17
CA LYS A 126 16.44 -2.64 8.87
C LYS A 126 16.64 -4.17 8.97
N PRO A 127 15.60 -4.99 8.74
CA PRO A 127 15.75 -6.44 8.82
C PRO A 127 16.59 -6.98 7.65
N SER A 128 17.59 -7.81 7.97
CA SER A 128 18.53 -8.41 7.02
C SER A 128 18.59 -9.93 7.17
N CYS A 129 19.07 -10.62 6.14
CA CYS A 129 19.27 -12.07 6.15
C CYS A 129 20.33 -12.46 5.12
N ASN A 130 21.14 -13.48 5.40
CA ASN A 130 22.20 -13.96 4.50
C ASN A 130 21.70 -14.84 3.33
N CYS A 131 20.39 -15.10 3.22
CA CYS A 131 19.83 -15.93 2.14
C CYS A 131 19.71 -15.18 0.79
N PRO A 132 19.78 -15.88 -0.36
CA PRO A 132 19.93 -15.23 -1.68
C PRO A 132 18.74 -14.36 -2.13
N ASP A 133 17.53 -14.54 -1.61
CA ASP A 133 16.39 -13.64 -1.89
C ASP A 133 16.53 -12.30 -1.13
N ALA A 134 17.10 -12.32 0.08
CA ALA A 134 17.38 -11.10 0.84
C ALA A 134 18.57 -10.32 0.28
N SER A 135 19.61 -11.02 -0.23
CA SER A 135 20.75 -10.41 -0.95
C SER A 135 20.32 -9.68 -2.23
N LYS A 136 19.23 -10.12 -2.88
CA LYS A 136 18.58 -9.43 -4.01
C LYS A 136 17.70 -8.24 -3.57
N GLY A 137 17.77 -7.82 -2.31
CA GLY A 137 17.01 -6.70 -1.76
C GLY A 137 15.59 -7.03 -1.28
N ASN A 138 15.03 -8.19 -1.63
CA ASN A 138 13.63 -8.54 -1.31
C ASN A 138 13.39 -8.78 0.20
N HIS A 139 12.12 -8.88 0.57
CA HIS A 139 11.71 -9.54 1.82
C HIS A 139 11.78 -11.05 1.59
N CYS A 140 12.70 -11.75 2.26
CA CYS A 140 12.81 -13.19 2.13
C CYS A 140 11.84 -13.94 3.05
N LYS A 141 11.64 -15.23 2.75
CA LYS A 141 10.80 -16.12 3.55
C LYS A 141 11.27 -16.25 5.02
N HIS A 142 12.57 -16.14 5.30
CA HIS A 142 13.10 -16.27 6.67
C HIS A 142 12.79 -15.05 7.56
N ILE A 143 12.82 -13.82 7.00
CA ILE A 143 12.40 -12.60 7.70
C ILE A 143 10.89 -12.65 7.99
N LEU A 144 10.09 -13.08 7.01
CA LEU A 144 8.64 -13.22 7.17
C LEU A 144 8.27 -14.31 8.19
N PHE A 145 9.01 -15.42 8.21
CA PHE A 145 8.88 -16.48 9.24
C PHE A 145 9.09 -15.92 10.66
N ILE A 146 10.14 -15.13 10.87
CA ILE A 146 10.38 -14.54 12.20
C ILE A 146 9.27 -13.57 12.59
N TYR A 147 8.85 -12.66 11.72
CA TYR A 147 7.76 -11.75 12.06
C TYR A 147 6.44 -12.49 12.34
N ALA A 148 6.05 -13.46 11.49
CA ALA A 148 4.74 -14.11 11.58
C ALA A 148 4.66 -15.22 12.65
N LYS A 149 5.68 -16.08 12.76
CA LYS A 149 5.64 -17.29 13.60
C LYS A 149 6.48 -17.20 14.88
N VAL A 150 7.55 -16.39 14.91
CA VAL A 150 8.45 -16.26 16.09
C VAL A 150 8.09 -15.05 16.96
N LEU A 151 7.98 -13.87 16.36
CA LEU A 151 7.64 -12.61 17.04
C LEU A 151 6.12 -12.33 17.07
N GLN A 152 5.33 -13.18 16.41
CA GLN A 152 3.85 -13.15 16.40
C GLN A 152 3.26 -11.77 16.06
N VAL A 153 3.91 -11.05 15.15
CA VAL A 153 3.51 -9.72 14.71
C VAL A 153 2.19 -9.81 13.95
N ALA A 154 1.15 -9.16 14.47
CA ALA A 154 -0.20 -9.22 13.91
C ALA A 154 -0.23 -8.86 12.41
N TYR A 155 -0.91 -9.67 11.60
CA TYR A 155 -1.00 -9.51 10.14
C TYR A 155 -1.64 -8.18 9.71
N THR A 156 -2.50 -7.60 10.54
CA THR A 156 -3.09 -6.25 10.35
C THR A 156 -2.08 -5.12 10.55
N SER A 157 -1.01 -5.35 11.30
CA SER A 157 0.07 -4.38 11.44
C SER A 157 0.81 -4.20 10.11
N HIS A 158 1.39 -3.03 9.91
CA HIS A 158 2.11 -2.74 8.68
C HIS A 158 3.57 -3.21 8.71
N ILE A 159 4.09 -3.62 9.87
CA ILE A 159 5.52 -3.67 10.20
C ILE A 159 6.29 -4.69 9.35
N TRP A 160 5.76 -5.91 9.25
CA TRP A 160 6.44 -7.09 8.67
C TRP A 160 6.74 -6.98 7.16
N TYR A 161 6.15 -6.02 6.45
CA TYR A 161 6.41 -5.74 5.03
C TYR A 161 7.11 -4.38 4.76
N GLN A 162 7.65 -3.74 5.80
CA GLN A 162 8.51 -2.54 5.66
C GLN A 162 9.98 -2.95 5.79
N LYS A 163 10.83 -2.37 4.93
CA LYS A 163 12.28 -2.56 4.83
C LYS A 163 12.84 -1.38 4.03
#